data_AF-A0A1J5RZP6-F1
#
_entry.id   AF-A0A1J5RZP6-F1
#
_cell.length_a   1.000
_cell.length_b   1.000
_cell.length_c   1.000
_cell.angle_alpha   90.00
_cell.angle_beta   90.00
_cell.angle_gamma   90.00
#
_symmetry.space_group_name_H-M   'P 1'
#
loop_
_entity.id
_entity.type
_entity.pdbx_description
1 polymer ?
#
loop_
_entity_poly.entity_id
_entity_poly.type
_entity_poly.pdbx_seq_one_letter_code
_entity_poly.pdbx_strand_id
1 'polypeptide(L)'
;MLERALRLSALLFMLWLPSAFAEVAVTSARIWPAQDYTRLTLESKEPIRYNLFTLKNPERLVIDLEDIELNAALNDLAGKIGNDDPYIKSVRIGRFKPGTVRLVLDLKAQVKPQLFSLMPVAEYGHRLVLDVYPLVPIDPLMALAQQGETKLAASEPNAASAVADVPAKPVVAQASEPVATPAPPARTELRNRVLLIAVDAGHGGEDPGARGRRGTHEKDVTLAIARRLKAQIDDTPGMRAILIRDGDYFIPLGGRVEKARKAHADLFVSIHADAFVKSTARGSSVFALSEHGATSASARWLAKKENEADLIGGVNLAVKDPYLARTLLDLSQTATISDSLKLAKHVLRELGDVNTLHRGHVEQAGFAVLKSPDTPSILVETAFISNPTEEQRLKDDAYQERIAHAILGGVKRYFSQNPALSKPRMAQTD
;
A
#
# COMPACT_ATOMS: atom_id res chain seq x y z
N MET A 1 -13.12 72.43 -18.65
CA MET A 1 -11.92 71.81 -18.03
C MET A 1 -12.27 70.90 -16.84
N LEU A 2 -13.31 71.21 -16.06
CA LEU A 2 -13.75 70.39 -14.92
C LEU A 2 -14.14 68.93 -15.30
N GLU A 3 -14.87 68.71 -16.41
CA GLU A 3 -15.29 67.35 -16.81
C GLU A 3 -14.13 66.45 -17.26
N ARG A 4 -13.07 67.02 -17.84
CA ARG A 4 -11.87 66.27 -18.22
C ARG A 4 -11.02 65.89 -17.01
N ALA A 5 -10.97 66.76 -16.00
CA ALA A 5 -10.30 66.48 -14.73
C ALA A 5 -11.04 65.39 -13.92
N LEU A 6 -12.37 65.37 -13.96
CA LEU A 6 -13.19 64.36 -13.29
C LEU A 6 -13.08 62.96 -13.95
N ARG A 7 -12.96 62.91 -15.29
CA ARG A 7 -12.74 61.66 -16.02
C ARG A 7 -11.33 61.08 -15.83
N LEU A 8 -10.30 61.92 -15.70
CA LEU A 8 -8.94 61.43 -15.40
C LEU A 8 -8.78 60.94 -13.96
N SER A 9 -9.47 61.56 -12.99
CA SER A 9 -9.42 61.12 -11.58
C SER A 9 -10.16 59.80 -11.35
N ALA A 10 -11.26 59.55 -12.07
CA ALA A 10 -11.94 58.25 -12.05
C ALA A 10 -11.09 57.12 -12.68
N LEU A 11 -10.31 57.41 -13.73
CA LEU A 11 -9.42 56.44 -14.38
C LEU A 11 -8.21 56.09 -13.50
N LEU A 12 -7.70 57.07 -12.74
CA LEU A 12 -6.57 56.87 -11.82
C LEU A 12 -6.96 56.08 -10.55
N PHE A 13 -8.23 56.18 -10.11
CA PHE A 13 -8.74 55.38 -8.99
C PHE A 13 -8.98 53.90 -9.35
N MET A 14 -9.27 53.58 -10.62
CA MET A 14 -9.38 52.18 -11.07
C MET A 14 -8.03 51.44 -11.15
N LEU A 15 -6.91 52.17 -11.24
CA LEU A 15 -5.54 51.61 -11.21
C LEU A 15 -5.01 51.37 -9.78
N TRP A 16 -5.81 51.74 -8.76
CA TRP A 16 -5.52 51.56 -7.34
C TRP A 16 -6.57 50.68 -6.64
N LEU A 17 -7.27 49.84 -7.40
CA LEU A 17 -7.95 48.70 -6.78
C LEU A 17 -6.85 47.72 -6.33
N PRO A 18 -6.71 47.43 -5.03
CA PRO A 18 -5.84 46.34 -4.62
C PRO A 18 -6.28 45.11 -5.41
N SER A 19 -5.31 44.38 -5.98
CA SER A 19 -5.59 43.07 -6.52
C SER A 19 -6.26 42.29 -5.39
N ALA A 20 -7.57 42.09 -5.50
CA ALA A 20 -8.25 41.13 -4.66
C ALA A 20 -7.63 39.79 -5.06
N PHE A 21 -6.63 39.34 -4.29
CA PHE A 21 -6.16 37.97 -4.40
C PHE A 21 -7.40 37.11 -4.20
N ALA A 22 -7.74 36.35 -5.24
CA ALA A 22 -8.84 35.40 -5.13
C ALA A 22 -8.50 34.48 -3.96
N GLU A 23 -9.44 34.37 -3.02
CA GLU A 23 -9.27 33.57 -1.83
C GLU A 23 -9.17 32.09 -2.21
N VAL A 24 -8.18 31.38 -1.67
CA VAL A 24 -8.00 29.95 -1.97
C VAL A 24 -9.02 29.15 -1.17
N ALA A 25 -10.08 28.71 -1.84
CA ALA A 25 -11.10 27.88 -1.21
C ALA A 25 -10.67 26.39 -1.16
N VAL A 26 -10.66 25.82 0.05
CA VAL A 26 -10.56 24.36 0.24
C VAL A 26 -11.86 23.71 -0.23
N THR A 27 -11.81 22.95 -1.32
CA THR A 27 -12.98 22.29 -1.89
C THR A 27 -13.32 21.00 -1.17
N SER A 28 -12.32 20.31 -0.61
CA SER A 28 -12.54 19.10 0.18
C SER A 28 -11.42 18.85 1.18
N ALA A 29 -11.76 18.14 2.26
CA ALA A 29 -10.81 17.64 3.24
C ALA A 29 -11.09 16.16 3.50
N ARG A 30 -10.08 15.30 3.37
CA ARG A 30 -10.16 13.84 3.53
C ARG A 30 -9.13 13.37 4.55
N ILE A 31 -9.46 12.31 5.28
CA ILE A 31 -8.55 11.66 6.22
C ILE A 31 -8.60 10.15 6.04
N TRP A 32 -7.44 9.50 6.08
CA TRP A 32 -7.27 8.06 5.94
C TRP A 32 -6.40 7.55 7.10
N PRO A 33 -7.01 7.15 8.23
CA PRO A 33 -6.28 6.62 9.37
C PRO A 33 -5.77 5.21 9.08
N ALA A 34 -4.49 4.96 9.36
CA ALA A 34 -3.91 3.62 9.26
C ALA A 34 -2.72 3.45 10.20
N GLN A 35 -2.40 2.20 10.54
CA GLN A 35 -1.25 1.87 11.39
C GLN A 35 0.07 2.24 10.72
N ASP A 36 0.18 2.18 9.39
CA ASP A 36 1.40 2.60 8.70
C ASP A 36 1.62 4.13 8.80
N TYR A 37 0.55 4.91 8.64
CA TYR A 37 0.49 6.36 8.82
C TYR A 37 -0.96 6.86 8.70
N THR A 38 -1.27 8.03 9.26
CA THR A 38 -2.52 8.73 8.91
C THR A 38 -2.26 9.75 7.81
N ARG A 39 -3.06 9.74 6.75
CA ARG A 39 -3.05 10.78 5.71
C ARG A 39 -4.18 11.78 5.91
N LEU A 40 -3.87 13.07 5.89
CA LEU A 40 -4.82 14.17 5.75
C LEU A 40 -4.57 14.88 4.41
N THR A 41 -5.61 15.00 3.59
CA THR A 41 -5.55 15.69 2.29
C THR A 41 -6.51 16.85 2.26
N LEU A 42 -6.02 18.04 1.93
CA LEU A 42 -6.83 19.22 1.60
C LEU A 42 -6.75 19.48 0.10
N GLU A 43 -7.88 19.64 -0.56
CA GLU A 43 -7.95 19.91 -2.00
C GLU A 43 -8.46 21.32 -2.26
N SER A 44 -7.96 21.94 -3.33
CA SER A 44 -8.30 23.29 -3.75
C SER A 44 -8.11 23.47 -5.26
N LYS A 45 -8.65 24.56 -5.80
CA LYS A 45 -8.44 24.94 -7.21
C LYS A 45 -7.08 25.59 -7.48
N GLU A 46 -6.45 26.12 -6.43
CA GLU A 46 -5.19 26.84 -6.48
C GLU A 46 -4.23 26.28 -5.41
N PRO A 47 -2.90 26.38 -5.57
CA PRO A 47 -1.95 25.90 -4.58
C PRO A 47 -2.18 26.53 -3.19
N ILE A 48 -2.22 25.69 -2.15
CA ILE A 48 -2.34 26.16 -0.77
C ILE A 48 -0.94 26.53 -0.24
N ARG A 49 -0.79 27.78 0.21
CA ARG A 49 0.39 28.23 0.96
C ARG A 49 0.24 27.83 2.42
N TYR A 50 1.32 27.32 3.01
CA TYR A 50 1.26 26.79 4.37
C TYR A 50 2.55 26.99 5.17
N ASN A 51 2.41 26.93 6.49
CA ASN A 51 3.52 26.79 7.43
C ASN A 51 3.24 25.65 8.40
N LEU A 52 4.25 24.81 8.67
CA LEU A 52 4.16 23.65 9.55
C LEU A 52 5.10 23.81 10.74
N PHE A 53 4.60 23.58 11.95
CA PHE A 53 5.44 23.49 13.14
C PHE A 53 4.83 22.54 14.17
N THR A 54 5.64 22.12 15.14
CA THR A 54 5.23 21.23 16.23
C THR A 54 5.23 21.98 17.55
N LEU A 55 4.34 21.59 18.45
CA LEU A 55 4.35 22.05 19.84
C LEU A 55 4.45 20.82 20.74
N LYS A 56 5.18 20.96 21.85
CA LYS A 56 5.28 19.94 22.90
C LYS A 56 4.40 20.32 24.08
N ASN A 57 4.11 19.33 24.94
CA ASN A 57 3.36 19.50 26.19
C ASN A 57 1.95 20.15 26.01
N PRO A 58 0.97 19.48 25.38
CA PRO A 58 1.03 18.16 24.74
C PRO A 58 1.58 18.20 23.31
N GLU A 59 1.97 17.04 22.78
CA GLU A 59 2.41 16.86 21.39
C GLU A 59 1.29 17.29 20.42
N ARG A 60 1.61 18.28 19.57
CA ARG A 60 0.70 18.85 18.59
C ARG A 60 1.41 19.14 17.29
N LEU A 61 0.71 18.91 16.19
CA LEU A 61 1.11 19.38 14.88
C LEU A 61 0.23 20.57 14.48
N VAL A 62 0.84 21.68 14.10
CA VAL A 62 0.12 22.91 13.73
C VAL A 62 0.43 23.26 12.29
N ILE A 63 -0.64 23.47 11.51
CA ILE A 63 -0.58 23.89 10.12
C ILE A 63 -1.31 25.22 10.01
N ASP A 64 -0.62 26.25 9.57
CA ASP A 64 -1.23 27.52 9.17
C ASP A 64 -1.43 27.49 7.66
N LEU A 65 -2.65 27.75 7.20
CA LEU A 65 -3.02 27.86 5.80
C LEU A 65 -3.23 29.33 5.46
N GLU A 66 -2.45 29.87 4.53
CA GLU A 66 -2.51 31.28 4.13
C GLU A 66 -3.48 31.50 2.97
N ASP A 67 -4.13 32.67 2.93
CA ASP A 67 -5.15 33.09 1.96
C ASP A 67 -6.40 32.19 1.92
N ILE A 68 -6.74 31.58 3.06
CA ILE A 68 -7.89 30.69 3.22
C ILE A 68 -8.82 31.25 4.29
N GLU A 69 -10.13 31.23 4.05
CA GLU A 69 -11.15 31.36 5.09
C GLU A 69 -11.78 30.02 5.48
N LEU A 70 -12.32 30.00 6.70
CA LEU A 70 -12.99 28.84 7.25
C LEU A 70 -14.26 28.53 6.43
N ASN A 71 -14.37 27.30 5.95
CA ASN A 71 -15.52 26.85 5.17
C ASN A 71 -16.02 25.47 5.61
N ALA A 72 -17.09 24.97 5.00
CA ALA A 72 -17.70 23.69 5.36
C ALA A 72 -16.72 22.52 5.24
N ALA A 73 -15.92 22.47 4.17
CA ALA A 73 -14.96 21.39 3.94
C ALA A 73 -13.94 21.27 5.09
N LEU A 74 -13.47 22.41 5.61
CA LEU A 74 -12.57 22.44 6.76
C LEU A 74 -13.30 22.13 8.07
N ASN A 75 -14.48 22.71 8.31
CA ASN A 75 -15.25 22.47 9.53
C ASN A 75 -15.63 21.00 9.72
N ASP A 76 -15.96 20.31 8.63
CA ASP A 76 -16.33 18.90 8.66
C ASP A 76 -15.16 17.98 9.01
N LEU A 77 -13.91 18.44 8.89
CA LEU A 77 -12.74 17.63 9.16
C LEU A 77 -12.66 17.17 10.63
N ALA A 78 -13.11 18.00 11.57
CA ALA A 78 -13.13 17.63 12.99
C ALA A 78 -13.99 16.40 13.28
N GLY A 79 -15.10 16.22 12.54
CA GLY A 79 -15.97 15.07 12.66
C GLY A 79 -15.45 13.80 11.96
N LYS A 80 -14.41 13.92 11.13
CA LYS A 80 -13.81 12.78 10.41
C LYS A 80 -12.69 12.10 11.17
N ILE A 81 -12.18 12.72 12.23
CA ILE A 81 -11.16 12.10 13.10
C ILE A 81 -11.87 11.24 14.13
N GLY A 82 -11.84 9.93 13.91
CA GLY A 82 -12.41 8.95 14.83
C GLY A 82 -11.45 8.58 15.98
N ASN A 83 -11.99 7.89 16.98
CA ASN A 83 -11.18 7.36 18.10
C ASN A 83 -10.20 6.27 17.66
N ASP A 84 -10.44 5.66 16.50
CA ASP A 84 -9.68 4.61 15.84
C ASP A 84 -8.41 5.10 15.14
N ASP A 85 -8.24 6.42 14.93
CA ASP A 85 -7.01 6.98 14.37
C ASP A 85 -5.81 6.69 15.29
N PRO A 86 -4.75 6.00 14.84
CA PRO A 86 -3.65 5.61 15.72
C PRO A 86 -2.78 6.79 16.17
N TYR A 87 -2.79 7.92 15.45
CA TYR A 87 -1.83 9.01 15.64
C TYR A 87 -2.47 10.32 16.04
N ILE A 88 -3.63 10.65 15.49
CA ILE A 88 -4.32 11.92 15.73
C ILE A 88 -5.45 11.70 16.73
N LYS A 89 -5.45 12.46 17.82
CA LYS A 89 -6.49 12.42 18.84
C LYS A 89 -7.69 13.27 18.46
N SER A 90 -7.42 14.47 17.97
CA SER A 90 -8.44 15.45 17.57
C SER A 90 -7.80 16.51 16.68
N VAL A 91 -8.62 17.19 15.88
CA VAL A 91 -8.22 18.39 15.16
C VAL A 91 -9.09 19.57 15.59
N ARG A 92 -8.45 20.70 15.82
CA ARG A 92 -9.09 21.99 16.08
C ARG A 92 -8.78 22.92 14.93
N ILE A 93 -9.81 23.57 14.42
CA ILE A 93 -9.72 24.40 13.21
C ILE A 93 -10.35 25.74 13.52
N GLY A 94 -9.66 26.82 13.17
CA GLY A 94 -10.19 28.15 13.41
C GLY A 94 -9.41 29.22 12.66
N ARG A 95 -10.04 30.38 12.49
CA ARG A 95 -9.37 31.57 11.97
C ARG A 95 -8.34 32.04 12.99
N PHE A 96 -7.06 32.02 12.61
CA PHE A 96 -5.96 32.49 13.47
C PHE A 96 -5.76 34.00 13.35
N LYS A 97 -5.83 34.52 12.12
CA LYS A 97 -5.82 35.94 11.76
C LYS A 97 -6.56 36.10 10.41
N PRO A 98 -6.91 37.33 9.97
CA PRO A 98 -7.52 37.53 8.66
C PRO A 98 -6.71 36.86 7.54
N GLY A 99 -7.35 36.07 6.67
CA GLY A 99 -6.67 35.32 5.61
C GLY A 99 -5.75 34.19 6.10
N THR A 100 -5.91 33.70 7.33
CA THR A 100 -5.17 32.52 7.81
C THR A 100 -6.02 31.62 8.69
N VAL A 101 -6.22 30.38 8.24
CA VAL A 101 -6.85 29.31 9.03
C VAL A 101 -5.76 28.44 9.65
N ARG A 102 -5.89 28.13 10.93
CA ARG A 102 -4.99 27.24 11.66
C ARG A 102 -5.67 25.91 11.95
N LEU A 103 -4.98 24.82 11.59
CA LEU A 103 -5.31 23.45 11.97
C LEU A 103 -4.35 23.05 13.09
N VAL A 104 -4.88 22.64 14.23
CA VAL A 104 -4.12 22.09 15.36
C VAL A 104 -4.54 20.65 15.56
N LEU A 105 -3.65 19.73 15.19
CA LEU A 105 -3.82 18.29 15.42
C LEU A 105 -3.19 17.95 16.77
N ASP A 106 -4.02 17.54 17.73
CA ASP A 106 -3.55 16.99 18.99
C ASP A 106 -3.15 15.53 18.77
N LEU A 107 -1.93 15.15 19.15
CA LEU A 107 -1.35 13.84 18.81
C LEU A 107 -1.45 12.84 19.98
N LYS A 108 -1.57 11.55 19.65
CA LYS A 108 -1.54 10.44 20.61
C LYS A 108 -0.11 10.02 20.98
N ALA A 109 0.85 10.27 20.11
CA ALA A 109 2.26 9.91 20.28
C ALA A 109 3.16 10.89 19.52
N GLN A 110 4.49 10.75 19.66
CA GLN A 110 5.44 11.45 18.79
C GLN A 110 5.38 10.87 17.37
N VAL A 111 5.45 11.75 16.37
CA VAL A 111 5.25 11.42 14.96
C VAL A 111 6.33 12.09 14.11
N LYS A 112 6.52 11.57 12.90
CA LYS A 112 7.36 12.17 11.85
C LYS A 112 6.46 12.71 10.74
N PRO A 113 6.03 13.99 10.79
CA PRO A 113 5.12 14.53 9.80
C PRO A 113 5.84 14.78 8.48
N GLN A 114 5.13 14.55 7.37
CA GLN A 114 5.54 14.99 6.04
C GLN A 114 4.41 15.80 5.41
N LEU A 115 4.68 17.05 5.08
CA LEU A 115 3.73 17.94 4.42
C LEU A 115 4.26 18.32 3.05
N PHE A 116 3.47 18.11 2.01
CA PHE A 116 3.87 18.38 0.64
C PHE A 116 2.66 18.73 -0.23
N SER A 117 2.91 19.44 -1.34
CA SER A 117 1.88 19.83 -2.29
C SER A 117 1.94 18.97 -3.55
N LEU A 118 0.78 18.65 -4.10
CA LEU A 118 0.61 17.94 -5.36
C LEU A 118 -0.09 18.84 -6.38
N MET A 119 0.37 18.75 -7.63
CA MET A 119 -0.28 19.39 -8.76
C MET A 119 -1.57 18.64 -9.13
N PRO A 120 -2.50 19.30 -9.85
CA PRO A 120 -3.70 18.65 -10.36
C PRO A 120 -3.38 17.41 -11.21
N VAL A 121 -4.15 16.34 -11.03
CA VAL A 121 -4.02 15.09 -11.78
C VAL A 121 -5.36 14.39 -11.86
N ALA A 122 -5.68 13.81 -13.02
CA ALA A 122 -6.97 13.19 -13.28
C ALA A 122 -8.14 14.14 -12.90
N GLU A 123 -8.98 13.74 -11.94
CA GLU A 123 -10.11 14.53 -11.45
C GLU A 123 -9.78 15.41 -10.22
N TYR A 124 -8.56 15.30 -9.68
CA TYR A 124 -8.15 16.03 -8.47
C TYR A 124 -7.53 17.39 -8.81
N GLY A 125 -7.89 18.40 -8.02
CA GLY A 125 -7.26 19.72 -8.02
C GLY A 125 -5.87 19.75 -7.36
N HIS A 126 -5.44 20.94 -6.98
CA HIS A 126 -4.25 21.08 -6.13
C HIS A 126 -4.52 20.42 -4.79
N ARG A 127 -3.53 19.69 -4.25
CA ARG A 127 -3.67 19.02 -2.97
C ARG A 127 -2.53 19.37 -2.04
N LEU A 128 -2.85 19.67 -0.79
CA LEU A 128 -1.91 19.73 0.32
C LEU A 128 -2.07 18.44 1.13
N VAL A 129 -1.02 17.62 1.18
CA VAL A 129 -1.04 16.30 1.80
C VAL A 129 -0.14 16.29 3.02
N LEU A 130 -0.72 15.95 4.17
CA LEU A 130 -0.02 15.67 5.41
C LEU A 130 -0.05 14.16 5.67
N ASP A 131 1.12 13.54 5.69
CA ASP A 131 1.30 12.19 6.21
C ASP A 131 1.87 12.25 7.63
N VAL A 132 1.20 11.57 8.56
CA VAL A 132 1.60 11.46 9.96
C VAL A 132 2.13 10.05 10.21
N TYR A 133 3.44 9.86 10.03
CA TYR A 133 4.12 8.59 10.28
C TYR A 133 4.45 8.42 11.77
N PRO A 134 4.47 7.18 12.29
CA PRO A 134 5.03 6.92 13.61
C PRO A 134 6.51 7.30 13.65
N LEU A 135 7.00 7.73 14.81
CA LEU A 135 8.43 7.99 14.99
C LEU A 135 9.27 6.71 14.79
N VAL A 136 8.74 5.57 15.21
CA VAL A 136 9.32 4.23 15.03
C VAL A 136 8.38 3.42 14.13
N PRO A 137 8.79 3.05 12.90
CA PRO A 137 7.97 2.23 12.01
C PRO A 137 7.63 0.87 12.62
N ILE A 138 6.42 0.38 12.37
CA ILE A 138 5.99 -0.95 12.79
C ILE A 138 6.71 -1.99 11.93
N ASP A 139 7.38 -2.96 12.56
CA ASP A 139 7.97 -4.10 11.86
C ASP A 139 6.85 -5.08 11.44
N PRO A 140 6.71 -5.37 10.12
CA PRO A 140 5.69 -6.31 9.64
C PRO A 140 5.78 -7.71 10.26
N LEU A 141 6.98 -8.20 10.60
CA LEU A 141 7.15 -9.49 11.25
C LEU A 141 6.66 -9.46 12.68
N MET A 142 6.92 -8.38 13.42
CA MET A 142 6.40 -8.21 14.77
C MET A 142 4.87 -8.13 14.76
N ALA A 143 4.28 -7.41 13.81
CA ALA A 143 2.83 -7.34 13.65
C ALA A 143 2.22 -8.73 13.37
N LEU A 144 2.88 -9.55 12.54
CA LEU A 144 2.44 -10.91 12.27
C LEU A 144 2.55 -11.84 13.50
N ALA A 145 3.61 -11.69 14.29
CA ALA A 145 3.81 -12.47 15.51
C ALA A 145 2.71 -12.19 16.54
N GLN A 146 2.39 -10.92 16.78
CA GLN A 146 1.31 -10.50 17.69
C GLN A 146 -0.06 -11.02 17.22
N GLN A 147 -0.34 -11.00 15.91
CA GLN A 147 -1.57 -11.60 15.37
C GLN A 147 -1.64 -13.12 15.62
N GLY A 148 -0.50 -13.82 15.54
CA GLY A 148 -0.40 -15.24 15.85
C GLY A 148 -0.71 -15.54 17.31
N GLU A 149 -0.12 -14.78 18.23
CA GLU A 149 -0.37 -14.90 19.68
C GLU A 149 -1.84 -14.63 20.03
N THR A 150 -2.46 -13.63 19.42
CA THR A 150 -3.87 -13.31 19.66
C THR A 150 -4.80 -14.43 19.18
N LYS A 151 -4.45 -15.13 18.09
CA LYS A 151 -5.22 -16.26 17.56
C LYS A 151 -5.03 -17.53 18.40
N LEU A 152 -3.83 -17.76 18.92
CA LEU A 152 -3.50 -18.86 19.84
C LEU A 152 -4.18 -18.67 21.21
N ALA A 153 -4.17 -17.45 21.74
CA ALA A 153 -4.86 -17.10 23.00
C ALA A 153 -6.39 -17.19 22.88
N ALA A 154 -6.95 -16.97 21.70
CA ALA A 154 -8.39 -17.11 21.44
C ALA A 154 -8.84 -18.56 21.19
N SER A 155 -7.91 -19.51 21.00
CA SER A 155 -8.23 -20.93 20.75
C SER A 155 -7.95 -21.87 21.93
N GLU A 156 -7.55 -21.36 23.09
CA GLU A 156 -7.39 -22.18 24.29
C GLU A 156 -8.68 -22.21 25.15
N PRO A 157 -9.32 -23.38 25.35
CA PRO A 157 -10.22 -23.57 26.46
C PRO A 157 -9.38 -23.63 27.75
N ASN A 158 -9.80 -22.82 28.71
CA ASN A 158 -9.34 -22.75 30.08
C ASN A 158 -8.97 -24.15 30.67
N ALA A 159 -7.68 -24.43 30.79
CA ALA A 159 -7.15 -25.55 31.56
C ALA A 159 -6.10 -25.03 32.54
N ALA A 160 -6.59 -24.54 33.69
CA ALA A 160 -5.77 -24.28 34.84
C ALA A 160 -5.28 -25.61 35.47
N SER A 161 -4.05 -25.54 36.00
CA SER A 161 -3.37 -26.48 36.91
C SER A 161 -2.81 -27.78 36.32
N ALA A 162 -1.48 -27.83 36.22
CA ALA A 162 -0.69 -28.77 37.02
C ALA A 162 0.78 -28.31 37.06
N VAL A 163 1.20 -27.83 38.22
CA VAL A 163 2.60 -27.61 38.59
C VAL A 163 3.16 -28.97 38.98
N ALA A 164 4.27 -29.39 38.37
CA ALA A 164 5.04 -30.53 38.85
C ALA A 164 6.54 -30.29 38.62
N ASP A 165 7.22 -30.11 39.74
CA ASP A 165 8.67 -30.05 39.94
C ASP A 165 9.42 -31.17 39.22
N VAL A 166 10.54 -30.82 38.57
CA VAL A 166 11.63 -31.76 38.27
C VAL A 166 12.95 -31.12 38.71
N PRO A 167 13.75 -31.76 39.58
CA PRO A 167 14.94 -31.17 40.15
C PRO A 167 16.14 -31.23 39.20
N ALA A 168 16.88 -30.13 39.14
CA ALA A 168 18.15 -29.98 38.44
C ALA A 168 19.33 -30.58 39.24
N LYS A 169 20.34 -31.15 38.53
CA LYS A 169 21.77 -31.25 38.91
C LYS A 169 22.59 -31.99 37.82
N PRO A 170 23.94 -31.86 37.76
CA PRO A 170 24.68 -30.71 37.25
C PRO A 170 25.69 -31.08 36.13
N VAL A 171 26.26 -30.02 35.54
CA VAL A 171 27.25 -29.96 34.46
C VAL A 171 28.51 -30.82 34.68
N VAL A 172 29.01 -31.45 33.60
CA VAL A 172 30.44 -31.79 33.43
C VAL A 172 30.89 -31.32 32.05
N ALA A 173 31.93 -30.49 32.05
CA ALA A 173 32.63 -29.99 30.87
C ALA A 173 33.67 -31.01 30.39
N GLN A 174 33.77 -31.20 29.06
CA GLN A 174 34.96 -31.79 28.44
C GLN A 174 35.27 -31.13 27.10
N ALA A 175 36.57 -31.04 26.84
CA ALA A 175 37.23 -30.08 25.99
C ALA A 175 37.22 -30.39 24.49
N SER A 176 37.50 -29.31 23.76
CA SER A 176 37.68 -29.06 22.33
C SER A 176 38.66 -29.96 21.56
N GLU A 177 38.27 -30.36 20.34
CA GLU A 177 39.09 -30.46 19.09
C GLU A 177 38.15 -30.46 17.85
N PRO A 178 38.65 -30.30 16.61
CA PRO A 178 38.80 -29.07 15.83
C PRO A 178 37.62 -28.80 14.87
N VAL A 179 37.49 -27.54 14.46
CA VAL A 179 36.45 -27.02 13.56
C VAL A 179 36.45 -27.74 12.21
N ALA A 180 35.51 -28.65 12.02
CA ALA A 180 35.09 -29.12 10.71
C ALA A 180 34.08 -28.12 10.12
N THR A 181 34.37 -27.65 8.91
CA THR A 181 33.48 -26.82 8.10
C THR A 181 32.07 -27.44 8.04
N PRO A 182 30.99 -26.70 8.35
CA PRO A 182 29.67 -27.31 8.39
C PRO A 182 29.26 -27.75 6.98
N ALA A 183 28.97 -29.05 6.86
CA ALA A 183 28.31 -29.62 5.69
C ALA A 183 26.96 -28.91 5.45
N PRO A 184 26.50 -28.78 4.19
CA PRO A 184 25.19 -28.20 3.91
C PRO A 184 24.10 -28.96 4.68
N PRO A 185 23.12 -28.27 5.27
CA PRO A 185 22.12 -28.92 6.12
C PRO A 185 21.38 -30.00 5.35
N ALA A 186 21.18 -31.15 6.02
CA ALA A 186 20.48 -32.29 5.46
C ALA A 186 19.04 -31.90 5.05
N ARG A 187 18.54 -32.52 3.97
CA ARG A 187 17.21 -32.27 3.37
C ARG A 187 16.03 -32.33 4.35
N THR A 188 16.21 -32.90 5.54
CA THR A 188 15.20 -33.04 6.59
C THR A 188 14.90 -31.71 7.30
N GLU A 189 15.89 -30.82 7.44
CA GLU A 189 15.75 -29.48 8.04
C GLU A 189 14.92 -28.52 7.15
N LEU A 190 14.83 -28.80 5.85
CA LEU A 190 14.11 -28.00 4.84
C LEU A 190 12.59 -28.02 5.01
N ARG A 191 12.03 -28.91 5.84
CA ARG A 191 10.58 -29.13 5.95
C ARG A 191 9.87 -28.27 7.00
N ASN A 192 10.59 -27.51 7.82
CA ASN A 192 10.02 -26.83 8.99
C ASN A 192 9.92 -25.30 8.87
N ARG A 193 10.29 -24.68 7.74
CA ARG A 193 10.15 -23.24 7.54
C ARG A 193 8.73 -22.89 7.09
N VAL A 194 8.12 -21.92 7.77
CA VAL A 194 6.87 -21.30 7.33
C VAL A 194 7.13 -20.40 6.12
N LEU A 195 6.43 -20.65 5.02
CA LEU A 195 6.47 -19.83 3.80
C LEU A 195 5.66 -18.56 4.02
N LEU A 196 6.26 -17.40 3.76
CA LEU A 196 5.60 -16.11 3.94
C LEU A 196 5.21 -15.48 2.60
N ILE A 197 3.93 -15.20 2.40
CA ILE A 197 3.42 -14.59 1.17
C ILE A 197 2.99 -13.16 1.46
N ALA A 198 3.58 -12.20 0.76
CA ALA A 198 3.10 -10.83 0.75
C ALA A 198 1.93 -10.70 -0.23
N VAL A 199 0.75 -10.36 0.29
CA VAL A 199 -0.46 -10.14 -0.51
C VAL A 199 -0.73 -8.64 -0.56
N ASP A 200 -0.62 -8.08 -1.75
CA ASP A 200 -0.86 -6.67 -2.02
C ASP A 200 -2.25 -6.46 -2.62
N ALA A 201 -3.08 -5.68 -1.93
CA ALA A 201 -4.35 -5.21 -2.46
C ALA A 201 -4.09 -3.90 -3.23
N GLY A 202 -4.25 -3.92 -4.56
CA GLY A 202 -4.04 -2.74 -5.41
C GLY A 202 -4.78 -1.50 -4.92
N HIS A 203 -4.22 -0.32 -5.16
CA HIS A 203 -4.79 1.00 -4.81
C HIS A 203 -5.02 1.20 -3.30
N GLY A 204 -5.99 2.03 -2.90
CA GLY A 204 -6.37 2.28 -1.51
C GLY A 204 -6.38 3.77 -1.13
N GLY A 205 -7.26 4.14 -0.20
CA GLY A 205 -7.42 5.50 0.30
C GLY A 205 -7.78 6.47 -0.81
N GLU A 206 -6.88 7.44 -1.04
CA GLU A 206 -7.01 8.48 -2.05
C GLU A 206 -7.06 7.93 -3.47
N ASP A 207 -6.42 6.79 -3.74
CA ASP A 207 -6.47 6.12 -5.04
C ASP A 207 -7.60 5.07 -5.04
N PRO A 208 -8.72 5.30 -5.75
CA PRO A 208 -9.80 4.32 -5.84
C PRO A 208 -9.51 3.16 -6.80
N GLY A 209 -8.46 3.27 -7.62
CA GLY A 209 -8.26 2.42 -8.80
C GLY A 209 -9.36 2.61 -9.84
N ALA A 210 -9.56 1.60 -10.69
CA ALA A 210 -10.61 1.61 -11.67
C ALA A 210 -12.02 1.66 -11.05
N ARG A 211 -12.94 2.36 -11.73
CA ARG A 211 -14.34 2.46 -11.35
C ARG A 211 -15.23 1.73 -12.35
N GLY A 212 -15.99 0.75 -11.88
CA GLY A 212 -17.00 0.06 -12.65
C GLY A 212 -18.19 0.96 -12.98
N ARG A 213 -18.98 0.58 -14.00
CA ARG A 213 -20.12 1.39 -14.46
C ARG A 213 -21.19 1.56 -13.39
N ARG A 214 -21.31 0.61 -12.45
CA ARG A 214 -22.26 0.67 -11.34
C ARG A 214 -21.67 1.34 -10.09
N GLY A 215 -20.49 1.95 -10.21
CA GLY A 215 -19.83 2.69 -9.14
C GLY A 215 -18.96 1.84 -8.23
N THR A 216 -18.68 0.59 -8.58
CA THR A 216 -17.77 -0.28 -7.81
C THR A 216 -16.34 0.23 -7.94
N HIS A 217 -15.61 0.40 -6.84
CA HIS A 217 -14.20 0.76 -6.88
C HIS A 217 -13.32 -0.47 -6.80
N GLU A 218 -12.26 -0.49 -7.59
CA GLU A 218 -11.27 -1.54 -7.59
C GLU A 218 -10.64 -1.75 -6.22
N LYS A 219 -10.28 -0.66 -5.50
CA LYS A 219 -9.65 -0.76 -4.17
C LYS A 219 -10.45 -1.58 -3.15
N ASP A 220 -11.78 -1.60 -3.27
CA ASP A 220 -12.67 -2.34 -2.37
C ASP A 220 -12.65 -3.83 -2.72
N VAL A 221 -12.72 -4.13 -4.02
CA VAL A 221 -12.67 -5.48 -4.58
C VAL A 221 -11.32 -6.14 -4.29
N THR A 222 -10.21 -5.44 -4.53
CA THR A 222 -8.86 -5.97 -4.33
C THR A 222 -8.60 -6.26 -2.85
N LEU A 223 -9.06 -5.38 -1.94
CA LEU A 223 -8.95 -5.61 -0.49
C LEU A 223 -9.77 -6.82 -0.05
N ALA A 224 -10.98 -6.97 -0.57
CA ALA A 224 -11.87 -8.07 -0.24
C ALA A 224 -11.29 -9.43 -0.70
N ILE A 225 -10.71 -9.50 -1.89
CA ILE A 225 -10.04 -10.71 -2.40
C ILE A 225 -8.73 -10.97 -1.63
N ALA A 226 -7.94 -9.93 -1.34
CA ALA A 226 -6.69 -10.05 -0.60
C ALA A 226 -6.90 -10.62 0.81
N ARG A 227 -7.93 -10.15 1.53
CA ARG A 227 -8.29 -10.68 2.86
C ARG A 227 -8.68 -12.16 2.81
N ARG A 228 -9.43 -12.57 1.79
CA ARG A 228 -9.78 -13.99 1.58
C ARG A 228 -8.56 -14.83 1.27
N LEU A 229 -7.70 -14.37 0.36
CA LEU A 229 -6.45 -15.05 0.04
C LEU A 229 -5.57 -15.19 1.29
N LYS A 230 -5.43 -14.13 2.10
CA LYS A 230 -4.71 -14.20 3.38
C LYS A 230 -5.33 -15.25 4.32
N ALA A 231 -6.64 -15.26 4.48
CA ALA A 231 -7.32 -16.23 5.34
C ALA A 231 -7.04 -17.67 4.90
N GLN A 232 -7.12 -17.95 3.61
CA GLN A 232 -6.85 -19.27 3.05
C GLN A 232 -5.36 -19.66 3.13
N ILE A 233 -4.43 -18.71 2.97
CA ILE A 233 -2.99 -18.94 3.16
C ILE A 233 -2.69 -19.25 4.63
N ASP A 234 -3.24 -18.46 5.57
CA ASP A 234 -3.02 -18.64 7.01
C ASP A 234 -3.66 -19.93 7.55
N ASP A 235 -4.66 -20.50 6.86
CA ASP A 235 -5.25 -21.81 7.15
C ASP A 235 -4.43 -22.98 6.56
N THR A 236 -3.48 -22.68 5.66
CA THR A 236 -2.64 -23.71 5.03
C THR A 236 -1.42 -24.03 5.90
N PRO A 237 -1.23 -25.28 6.35
CA PRO A 237 -0.07 -25.65 7.17
C PRO A 237 1.26 -25.31 6.48
N GLY A 238 2.16 -24.68 7.23
CA GLY A 238 3.47 -24.27 6.73
C GLY A 238 3.44 -23.01 5.86
N MET A 239 2.33 -22.29 5.77
CA MET A 239 2.21 -21.02 5.06
C MET A 239 1.61 -19.93 5.95
N ARG A 240 2.01 -18.68 5.70
CA ARG A 240 1.44 -17.48 6.31
C ARG A 240 1.40 -16.35 5.30
N ALA A 241 0.48 -15.41 5.48
CA ALA A 241 0.41 -14.22 4.66
C ALA A 241 0.49 -12.92 5.47
N ILE A 242 1.15 -11.92 4.91
CA ILE A 242 1.00 -10.52 5.33
C ILE A 242 0.19 -9.77 4.28
N LEU A 243 -0.61 -8.82 4.71
CA LEU A 243 -1.21 -7.84 3.81
C LEU A 243 -0.31 -6.62 3.71
N ILE A 244 -0.10 -6.11 2.51
CA ILE A 244 0.57 -4.83 2.31
C ILE A 244 -0.28 -3.70 2.89
N ARG A 245 -1.60 -3.73 2.64
CA ARG A 245 -2.60 -2.93 3.35
C ARG A 245 -3.75 -3.81 3.84
N ASP A 246 -4.22 -3.56 5.05
CA ASP A 246 -5.37 -4.26 5.63
C ASP A 246 -6.60 -3.36 5.82
N GLY A 247 -6.54 -2.11 5.33
CA GLY A 247 -7.61 -1.12 5.36
C GLY A 247 -7.67 -0.27 4.09
N ASP A 248 -8.54 0.75 4.11
CA ASP A 248 -8.72 1.69 3.01
C ASP A 248 -7.79 2.91 3.16
N TYR A 249 -6.51 2.68 2.89
CA TYR A 249 -5.48 3.72 2.88
C TYR A 249 -4.48 3.47 1.75
N PHE A 250 -3.84 4.54 1.30
CA PHE A 250 -2.90 4.48 0.19
C PHE A 250 -1.53 3.97 0.68
N ILE A 251 -0.84 3.17 -0.13
CA ILE A 251 0.59 2.87 0.07
C ILE A 251 1.31 3.12 -1.27
N PRO A 252 2.35 3.95 -1.29
CA PRO A 252 3.16 4.17 -2.49
C PRO A 252 3.71 2.86 -3.06
N LEU A 253 3.82 2.74 -4.38
CA LEU A 253 4.25 1.49 -5.05
C LEU A 253 5.60 0.99 -4.52
N GLY A 254 6.58 1.89 -4.33
CA GLY A 254 7.87 1.55 -3.73
C GLY A 254 7.77 1.08 -2.27
N GLY A 255 6.85 1.67 -1.49
CA GLY A 255 6.57 1.27 -0.11
C GLY A 255 5.94 -0.12 0.00
N ARG A 256 5.13 -0.52 -0.99
CA ARG A 256 4.57 -1.89 -1.09
C ARG A 256 5.69 -2.93 -1.24
N VAL A 257 6.63 -2.66 -2.14
CA VAL A 257 7.80 -3.51 -2.38
C VAL A 257 8.67 -3.56 -1.11
N GLU A 258 8.96 -2.40 -0.51
CA GLU A 258 9.78 -2.33 0.70
C GLU A 258 9.16 -3.10 1.87
N LYS A 259 7.84 -3.00 2.07
CA LYS A 259 7.12 -3.72 3.13
C LYS A 259 7.21 -5.23 2.96
N ALA A 260 7.05 -5.74 1.73
CA ALA A 260 7.24 -7.16 1.43
C ALA A 260 8.67 -7.65 1.72
N ARG A 261 9.67 -6.85 1.32
CA ARG A 261 11.09 -7.18 1.52
C ARG A 261 11.51 -7.15 2.98
N LYS A 262 11.07 -6.13 3.75
CA LYS A 262 11.30 -6.03 5.20
C LYS A 262 10.72 -7.22 5.95
N ALA A 263 9.57 -7.72 5.49
CA ALA A 263 8.98 -8.92 6.05
C ALA A 263 9.68 -10.21 5.63
N HIS A 264 10.65 -10.15 4.71
CA HIS A 264 11.30 -11.32 4.12
C HIS A 264 10.30 -12.28 3.47
N ALA A 265 9.32 -11.72 2.74
CA ALA A 265 8.36 -12.53 2.00
C ALA A 265 9.06 -13.42 0.95
N ASP A 266 8.61 -14.67 0.87
CA ASP A 266 9.07 -15.65 -0.12
C ASP A 266 8.45 -15.39 -1.50
N LEU A 267 7.24 -14.83 -1.53
CA LEU A 267 6.53 -14.44 -2.75
C LEU A 267 5.75 -13.15 -2.52
N PHE A 268 5.53 -12.41 -3.61
CA PHE A 268 4.67 -11.24 -3.64
C PHE A 268 3.57 -11.42 -4.69
N VAL A 269 2.32 -11.22 -4.27
CA VAL A 269 1.14 -11.30 -5.14
C VAL A 269 0.36 -10.01 -5.03
N SER A 270 0.36 -9.21 -6.09
CA SER A 270 -0.46 -8.00 -6.20
C SER A 270 -1.78 -8.31 -6.90
N ILE A 271 -2.89 -7.92 -6.30
CA ILE A 271 -4.25 -8.22 -6.76
C ILE A 271 -4.88 -6.95 -7.28
N HIS A 272 -5.33 -7.01 -8.53
CA HIS A 272 -5.97 -5.93 -9.27
C HIS A 272 -7.28 -6.39 -9.92
N ALA A 273 -8.10 -5.43 -10.33
CA ALA A 273 -9.34 -5.62 -11.06
C ALA A 273 -9.55 -4.44 -12.03
N ASP A 274 -8.54 -4.16 -12.86
CA ASP A 274 -8.43 -2.88 -13.56
C ASP A 274 -9.54 -2.65 -14.62
N ALA A 275 -9.56 -1.49 -15.26
CA ALA A 275 -10.42 -1.14 -16.36
C ALA A 275 -9.67 -1.09 -17.70
N PHE A 276 -10.26 -1.69 -18.74
CA PHE A 276 -9.75 -1.61 -20.10
C PHE A 276 -10.53 -0.59 -20.94
N VAL A 277 -9.89 -0.05 -21.98
CA VAL A 277 -10.50 0.97 -22.88
C VAL A 277 -11.83 0.50 -23.47
N LYS A 278 -11.90 -0.78 -23.86
CA LYS A 278 -13.14 -1.41 -24.33
C LYS A 278 -13.82 -2.12 -23.17
N SER A 279 -15.01 -1.67 -22.80
CA SER A 279 -15.86 -2.31 -21.75
C SER A 279 -16.27 -3.77 -22.04
N THR A 280 -15.98 -4.29 -23.24
CA THR A 280 -16.20 -5.70 -23.57
C THR A 280 -14.99 -6.59 -23.25
N ALA A 281 -13.82 -6.01 -22.98
CA ALA A 281 -12.68 -6.78 -22.48
C ALA A 281 -13.07 -7.45 -21.17
N ARG A 282 -12.70 -8.72 -21.02
CA ARG A 282 -13.06 -9.55 -19.88
C ARG A 282 -11.99 -10.62 -19.64
N GLY A 283 -12.12 -11.28 -18.50
CA GLY A 283 -11.28 -12.41 -18.14
C GLY A 283 -10.07 -12.03 -17.31
N SER A 284 -9.54 -13.03 -16.61
CA SER A 284 -8.38 -12.88 -15.74
C SER A 284 -7.07 -12.85 -16.54
N SER A 285 -6.05 -12.20 -15.99
CA SER A 285 -4.67 -12.22 -16.51
C SER A 285 -3.66 -12.27 -15.37
N VAL A 286 -2.46 -12.73 -15.67
CA VAL A 286 -1.33 -12.68 -14.72
C VAL A 286 -0.13 -12.08 -15.43
N PHE A 287 0.52 -11.15 -14.74
CA PHE A 287 1.69 -10.41 -15.22
C PHE A 287 2.91 -10.68 -14.35
N ALA A 288 4.09 -10.66 -14.96
CA ALA A 288 5.38 -10.58 -14.28
C ALA A 288 6.18 -9.36 -14.77
N LEU A 289 7.25 -9.01 -14.07
CA LEU A 289 8.11 -7.89 -14.46
C LEU A 289 8.80 -8.15 -15.81
N SER A 290 8.93 -7.10 -16.62
CA SER A 290 9.91 -7.04 -17.72
C SER A 290 10.71 -5.73 -17.66
N GLU A 291 12.02 -5.84 -17.86
CA GLU A 291 12.95 -4.70 -17.93
C GLU A 291 13.24 -4.25 -19.37
N HIS A 292 12.88 -5.07 -20.35
CA HIS A 292 13.23 -4.87 -21.76
C HIS A 292 12.01 -4.60 -22.66
N GLY A 293 10.87 -4.26 -22.05
CA GLY A 293 9.65 -3.90 -22.75
C GLY A 293 8.50 -4.89 -22.53
N ALA A 294 7.28 -4.40 -22.78
CA ALA A 294 6.08 -5.20 -22.55
C ALA A 294 5.83 -6.23 -23.66
N THR A 295 5.27 -7.38 -23.30
CA THR A 295 4.90 -8.47 -24.22
C THR A 295 3.77 -8.09 -25.18
N SER A 296 2.93 -7.13 -24.80
CA SER A 296 1.86 -6.61 -25.64
C SER A 296 1.62 -5.12 -25.42
N ALA A 297 0.93 -4.47 -26.36
CA ALA A 297 0.46 -3.10 -26.20
C ALA A 297 -0.51 -2.98 -25.01
N SER A 298 -1.34 -3.99 -24.78
CA SER A 298 -2.23 -4.07 -23.61
C SER A 298 -1.45 -4.11 -22.30
N ALA A 299 -0.42 -4.95 -22.19
CA ALA A 299 0.42 -5.03 -21.00
C ALA A 299 1.18 -3.72 -20.75
N ARG A 300 1.66 -3.07 -21.82
CA ARG A 300 2.32 -1.76 -21.71
C ARG A 300 1.37 -0.68 -21.18
N TRP A 301 0.15 -0.64 -21.71
CA TRP A 301 -0.85 0.35 -21.33
C TRP A 301 -1.27 0.15 -19.88
N LEU A 302 -1.51 -1.10 -19.48
CA LEU A 302 -1.85 -1.45 -18.10
C LEU A 302 -0.73 -1.08 -17.13
N ALA A 303 0.52 -1.48 -17.41
CA ALA A 303 1.65 -1.10 -16.57
C ALA A 303 1.85 0.41 -16.46
N LYS A 304 1.60 1.17 -17.53
CA LYS A 304 1.64 2.62 -17.47
C LYS A 304 0.59 3.15 -16.49
N LYS A 305 -0.66 2.70 -16.60
CA LYS A 305 -1.76 3.12 -15.76
C LYS A 305 -1.54 2.76 -14.29
N GLU A 306 -1.12 1.53 -14.00
CA GLU A 306 -0.82 1.09 -12.64
C GLU A 306 0.35 1.86 -12.02
N ASN A 307 1.34 2.25 -12.83
CA ASN A 307 2.45 3.09 -12.36
C ASN A 307 2.04 4.55 -12.08
N GLU A 308 0.90 5.01 -12.59
CA GLU A 308 0.35 6.34 -12.30
C GLU A 308 -0.39 6.39 -10.94
N ALA A 309 -0.55 5.25 -10.26
CA ALA A 309 -1.16 5.17 -8.92
C ALA A 309 -0.46 6.09 -7.90
N ASP A 310 0.87 6.22 -7.95
CA ASP A 310 1.62 7.14 -7.07
C ASP A 310 1.31 8.62 -7.33
N LEU A 311 0.94 8.99 -8.56
CA LEU A 311 0.50 10.35 -8.89
C LEU A 311 -0.92 10.60 -8.35
N ILE A 312 -1.80 9.60 -8.49
CA ILE A 312 -3.19 9.66 -8.03
C ILE A 312 -3.25 9.65 -6.51
N GLY A 313 -2.70 8.62 -5.87
CA GLY A 313 -2.67 8.50 -4.41
C GLY A 313 -1.85 9.61 -3.76
N GLY A 314 -0.81 10.07 -4.44
CA GLY A 314 0.00 11.22 -4.05
C GLY A 314 1.21 10.82 -3.22
N VAL A 315 2.40 11.04 -3.78
CA VAL A 315 3.68 10.75 -3.13
C VAL A 315 4.58 11.98 -3.12
N ASN A 316 5.43 12.08 -2.11
CA ASN A 316 6.47 13.10 -2.10
C ASN A 316 7.62 12.70 -3.02
N LEU A 317 7.64 13.23 -4.24
CA LEU A 317 8.67 12.96 -5.26
C LEU A 317 10.08 13.44 -4.88
N ALA A 318 10.22 14.23 -3.81
CA ALA A 318 11.55 14.61 -3.29
C ALA A 318 12.25 13.46 -2.55
N VAL A 319 11.53 12.39 -2.21
CA VAL A 319 12.10 11.17 -1.62
C VAL A 319 12.69 10.31 -2.73
N LYS A 320 14.03 10.19 -2.76
CA LYS A 320 14.75 9.40 -3.77
C LYS A 320 14.42 7.92 -3.65
N ASP A 321 14.20 7.25 -4.79
CA ASP A 321 14.12 5.80 -4.88
C ASP A 321 15.48 5.18 -4.48
N PRO A 322 15.54 4.38 -3.40
CA PRO A 322 16.79 3.82 -2.90
C PRO A 322 17.42 2.75 -3.82
N TYR A 323 16.73 2.30 -4.87
CA TYR A 323 17.14 1.12 -5.65
C TYR A 323 17.89 1.42 -6.96
N LEU A 324 18.48 2.61 -7.11
CA LEU A 324 19.21 3.00 -8.33
C LEU A 324 20.62 2.36 -8.51
N ALA A 325 21.05 1.45 -7.63
CA ALA A 325 22.35 0.78 -7.74
C ALA A 325 22.26 -0.52 -8.56
N ARG A 326 22.76 -0.49 -9.82
CA ARG A 326 22.38 -1.46 -10.87
C ARG A 326 23.24 -2.75 -10.93
N THR A 327 24.53 -2.71 -10.68
CA THR A 327 25.42 -3.76 -11.22
C THR A 327 25.38 -5.13 -10.53
N LEU A 328 25.15 -5.21 -9.21
CA LEU A 328 24.95 -6.49 -8.49
C LEU A 328 23.48 -6.92 -8.42
N LEU A 329 22.56 -6.00 -8.73
CA LEU A 329 21.11 -6.20 -8.70
C LEU A 329 20.62 -7.00 -9.90
N ASP A 330 21.18 -6.74 -11.08
CA ASP A 330 20.67 -7.24 -12.36
C ASP A 330 20.66 -8.79 -12.47
N LEU A 331 21.67 -9.47 -11.91
CA LEU A 331 21.73 -10.95 -11.91
C LEU A 331 20.71 -11.58 -10.97
N SER A 332 20.53 -11.01 -9.77
CA SER A 332 19.48 -11.43 -8.82
C SER A 332 18.11 -11.22 -9.43
N GLN A 333 17.90 -10.08 -10.09
CA GLN A 333 16.64 -9.70 -10.67
C GLN A 333 16.25 -10.60 -11.85
N THR A 334 17.19 -11.00 -12.70
CA THR A 334 16.92 -11.96 -13.79
C THR A 334 16.40 -13.30 -13.26
N ALA A 335 17.01 -13.83 -12.20
CA ALA A 335 16.56 -15.07 -11.56
C ALA A 335 15.16 -14.90 -10.95
N THR A 336 14.95 -13.80 -10.23
CA THR A 336 13.66 -13.44 -9.63
C THR A 336 12.55 -13.30 -10.68
N ILE A 337 12.82 -12.70 -11.84
CA ILE A 337 11.86 -12.61 -12.96
C ILE A 337 11.54 -14.01 -13.51
N SER A 338 12.55 -14.87 -13.67
CA SER A 338 12.34 -16.26 -14.14
C SER A 338 11.43 -17.05 -13.20
N ASP A 339 11.63 -16.89 -11.90
CA ASP A 339 10.80 -17.53 -10.87
C ASP A 339 9.39 -16.94 -10.80
N SER A 340 9.26 -15.62 -11.00
CA SER A 340 7.98 -14.92 -11.12
C SER A 340 7.17 -15.46 -12.31
N LEU A 341 7.81 -15.72 -13.46
CA LEU A 341 7.16 -16.30 -14.63
C LEU A 341 6.66 -17.73 -14.39
N LYS A 342 7.40 -18.55 -13.64
CA LYS A 342 6.95 -19.90 -13.26
C LYS A 342 5.74 -19.82 -12.34
N LEU A 343 5.80 -18.99 -11.29
CA LEU A 343 4.69 -18.74 -10.38
C LEU A 343 3.45 -18.27 -11.16
N ALA A 344 3.61 -17.25 -12.00
CA ALA A 344 2.54 -16.69 -12.81
C ALA A 344 1.87 -17.73 -13.70
N LYS A 345 2.63 -18.66 -14.30
CA LYS A 345 2.08 -19.74 -15.13
C LYS A 345 1.19 -20.70 -14.32
N HIS A 346 1.58 -21.02 -13.08
CA HIS A 346 0.76 -21.86 -12.21
C HIS A 346 -0.53 -21.14 -11.79
N VAL A 347 -0.44 -19.88 -11.38
CA VAL A 347 -1.61 -19.07 -10.99
C VAL A 347 -2.55 -18.86 -12.18
N LEU A 348 -2.02 -18.53 -13.36
CA LEU A 348 -2.84 -18.33 -14.56
C LEU A 348 -3.63 -19.59 -14.94
N ARG A 349 -3.03 -20.78 -14.79
CA ARG A 349 -3.71 -22.05 -15.07
C ARG A 349 -4.92 -22.25 -14.17
N GLU A 350 -4.76 -22.07 -12.86
CA GLU A 350 -5.86 -22.23 -11.90
C GLU A 350 -6.96 -21.18 -12.11
N LEU A 351 -6.59 -19.95 -12.47
CA LEU A 351 -7.56 -18.91 -12.81
C LEU A 351 -8.40 -19.27 -14.05
N GLY A 352 -7.84 -20.02 -14.99
CA GLY A 352 -8.54 -20.50 -16.20
C GLY A 352 -9.71 -21.43 -15.90
N ASP A 353 -9.73 -22.07 -14.73
CA ASP A 353 -10.84 -22.91 -14.27
C ASP A 353 -11.95 -22.08 -13.57
N VAL A 354 -11.66 -20.82 -13.21
CA VAL A 354 -12.59 -19.92 -12.51
C VAL A 354 -13.20 -18.87 -13.45
N ASN A 355 -12.40 -18.33 -14.36
CA ASN A 355 -12.81 -17.32 -15.30
C ASN A 355 -12.21 -17.57 -16.69
N THR A 356 -12.80 -16.97 -17.72
CA THR A 356 -12.14 -16.87 -19.02
C THR A 356 -10.80 -16.17 -18.83
N LEU A 357 -9.75 -16.63 -19.50
CA LEU A 357 -8.49 -15.90 -19.53
C LEU A 357 -8.52 -14.83 -20.61
N HIS A 358 -8.15 -13.60 -20.28
CA HIS A 358 -8.01 -12.55 -21.28
C HIS A 358 -6.86 -12.87 -22.25
N ARG A 359 -5.80 -13.49 -21.71
CA ARG A 359 -4.66 -14.04 -22.45
C ARG A 359 -4.37 -15.44 -21.92
N GLY A 360 -4.23 -16.41 -22.83
CA GLY A 360 -3.87 -17.80 -22.49
C GLY A 360 -2.41 -17.99 -22.06
N HIS A 361 -1.65 -16.91 -21.86
CA HIS A 361 -0.26 -16.93 -21.42
C HIS A 361 0.02 -15.76 -20.47
N VAL A 362 1.10 -15.89 -19.70
CA VAL A 362 1.58 -14.83 -18.80
C VAL A 362 2.13 -13.68 -19.63
N GLU A 363 1.71 -12.47 -19.31
CA GLU A 363 2.22 -11.25 -19.93
C GLU A 363 3.33 -10.64 -19.05
N GLN A 364 4.16 -9.77 -19.63
CA GLN A 364 5.14 -9.02 -18.87
C GLN A 364 5.11 -7.54 -19.26
N ALA A 365 5.39 -6.67 -18.29
CA ALA A 365 5.59 -5.25 -18.50
C ALA A 365 6.33 -4.63 -17.31
N GLY A 366 6.68 -3.34 -17.42
CA GLY A 366 7.45 -2.61 -16.41
C GLY A 366 6.61 -2.11 -15.22
N PHE A 367 5.89 -3.00 -14.53
CA PHE A 367 5.13 -2.65 -13.32
C PHE A 367 6.07 -2.31 -12.17
N ALA A 368 5.93 -1.11 -11.58
CA ALA A 368 6.79 -0.65 -10.49
C ALA A 368 6.63 -1.50 -9.23
N VAL A 369 5.41 -1.97 -8.94
CA VAL A 369 5.11 -2.84 -7.78
C VAL A 369 5.77 -4.23 -7.88
N LEU A 370 6.24 -4.63 -9.07
CA LEU A 370 6.90 -5.92 -9.30
C LEU A 370 8.43 -5.82 -9.29
N LYS A 371 9.01 -4.64 -8.99
CA LYS A 371 10.46 -4.39 -9.01
C LYS A 371 11.16 -4.81 -7.71
N SER A 372 10.78 -5.94 -7.13
CA SER A 372 11.59 -6.55 -6.07
C SER A 372 12.75 -7.33 -6.69
N PRO A 373 14.02 -7.06 -6.32
CA PRO A 373 15.17 -7.76 -6.90
C PRO A 373 15.35 -9.19 -6.39
N ASP A 374 14.75 -9.51 -5.24
CA ASP A 374 14.96 -10.74 -4.48
C ASP A 374 13.66 -11.44 -4.04
N THR A 375 12.49 -10.93 -4.46
CA THR A 375 11.18 -11.53 -4.18
C THR A 375 10.44 -11.83 -5.49
N PRO A 376 10.19 -13.10 -5.85
CA PRO A 376 9.38 -13.41 -7.01
C PRO A 376 7.98 -12.79 -6.87
N SER A 377 7.60 -11.99 -7.86
CA SER A 377 6.50 -11.03 -7.78
C SER A 377 5.60 -11.16 -9.00
N ILE A 378 4.28 -11.29 -8.77
CA ILE A 378 3.27 -11.31 -9.83
C ILE A 378 2.18 -10.27 -9.58
N LEU A 379 1.57 -9.79 -10.66
CA LEU A 379 0.34 -9.02 -10.61
C LEU A 379 -0.79 -9.85 -11.23
N VAL A 380 -1.89 -10.01 -10.50
CA VAL A 380 -3.07 -10.78 -10.89
C VAL A 380 -4.20 -9.82 -11.18
N GLU A 381 -4.56 -9.69 -12.47
CA GLU A 381 -5.81 -9.06 -12.88
C GLU A 381 -6.92 -10.09 -12.74
N THR A 382 -7.73 -9.94 -11.69
CA THR A 382 -8.79 -10.88 -11.35
C THR A 382 -9.90 -10.88 -12.40
N ALA A 383 -10.26 -9.70 -12.89
CA ALA A 383 -11.15 -9.44 -14.03
C ALA A 383 -11.10 -7.94 -14.36
N PHE A 384 -11.70 -7.53 -15.49
CA PHE A 384 -11.79 -6.11 -15.81
C PHE A 384 -13.09 -5.47 -15.28
N ILE A 385 -13.01 -4.61 -14.26
CA ILE A 385 -14.19 -3.98 -13.63
C ILE A 385 -14.98 -3.06 -14.59
N SER A 386 -14.34 -2.62 -15.68
CA SER A 386 -15.00 -1.89 -16.77
C SER A 386 -16.08 -2.70 -17.50
N ASN A 387 -16.06 -4.03 -17.38
CA ASN A 387 -17.03 -4.93 -17.97
C ASN A 387 -18.21 -5.15 -17.01
N PRO A 388 -19.47 -4.85 -17.40
CA PRO A 388 -20.61 -4.94 -16.49
C PRO A 388 -20.90 -6.35 -15.92
N THR A 389 -20.56 -7.40 -16.66
CA THR A 389 -20.72 -8.79 -16.19
C THR A 389 -19.63 -9.14 -15.19
N GLU A 390 -18.39 -8.74 -15.47
CA GLU A 390 -17.27 -8.95 -14.56
C GLU A 390 -17.43 -8.11 -13.29
N GLU A 391 -17.90 -6.86 -13.39
CA GLU A 391 -18.21 -6.00 -12.23
C GLU A 391 -19.22 -6.68 -11.28
N GLN A 392 -20.26 -7.32 -11.83
CA GLN A 392 -21.23 -8.05 -11.02
C GLN A 392 -20.59 -9.25 -10.30
N ARG A 393 -19.75 -10.01 -11.01
CA ARG A 393 -19.02 -11.15 -10.41
C ARG A 393 -18.01 -10.68 -9.37
N LEU A 394 -17.31 -9.59 -9.62
CA LEU A 394 -16.35 -8.99 -8.69
C LEU A 394 -17.00 -8.50 -7.40
N LYS A 395 -18.34 -8.38 -7.33
CA LYS A 395 -19.09 -8.11 -6.10
C LYS A 395 -19.67 -9.36 -5.44
N ASP A 396 -19.57 -10.51 -6.09
CA ASP A 396 -20.10 -11.78 -5.58
C ASP A 396 -19.06 -12.45 -4.68
N ASP A 397 -19.44 -12.72 -3.43
CA ASP A 397 -18.53 -13.28 -2.44
C ASP A 397 -18.01 -14.67 -2.84
N ALA A 398 -18.85 -15.52 -3.45
CA ALA A 398 -18.44 -16.85 -3.88
C ALA A 398 -17.43 -16.78 -5.04
N TYR A 399 -17.58 -15.84 -5.96
CA TYR A 399 -16.59 -15.58 -7.00
C TYR A 399 -15.26 -15.10 -6.42
N GLN A 400 -15.29 -14.15 -5.48
CA GLN A 400 -14.08 -13.68 -4.80
C GLN A 400 -13.35 -14.81 -4.06
N GLU A 401 -14.09 -15.70 -3.38
CA GLU A 401 -13.52 -16.90 -2.74
C GLU A 401 -12.86 -17.85 -3.74
N ARG A 402 -13.51 -18.10 -4.89
CA ARG A 402 -12.95 -18.96 -5.94
C ARG A 402 -11.69 -18.37 -6.55
N ILE A 403 -11.62 -17.05 -6.74
CA ILE A 403 -10.42 -16.37 -7.22
C ILE A 403 -9.28 -16.50 -6.20
N ALA A 404 -9.53 -16.23 -4.92
CA ALA A 404 -8.55 -16.42 -3.86
C ALA A 404 -8.04 -17.88 -3.80
N HIS A 405 -8.95 -18.85 -3.93
CA HIS A 405 -8.62 -20.27 -3.97
C HIS A 405 -7.74 -20.64 -5.16
N ALA A 406 -8.04 -20.13 -6.35
CA ALA A 406 -7.23 -20.36 -7.54
C ALA A 406 -5.81 -19.77 -7.41
N ILE A 407 -5.69 -18.56 -6.84
CA ILE A 407 -4.38 -17.96 -6.57
C ILE A 407 -3.58 -18.83 -5.61
N LEU A 408 -4.18 -19.26 -4.48
CA LEU A 408 -3.53 -20.16 -3.53
C LEU A 408 -3.14 -21.50 -4.16
N GLY A 409 -4.01 -22.08 -4.99
CA GLY A 409 -3.73 -23.30 -5.75
C GLY A 409 -2.46 -23.16 -6.61
N GLY A 410 -2.33 -22.03 -7.31
CA GLY A 410 -1.16 -21.72 -8.13
C GLY A 410 0.11 -21.57 -7.31
N VAL A 411 0.03 -20.85 -6.17
CA VAL A 411 1.14 -20.70 -5.22
C VAL A 411 1.60 -22.05 -4.67
N LYS A 412 0.67 -22.91 -4.24
CA LYS A 412 0.98 -24.25 -3.72
C LYS A 412 1.65 -25.14 -4.77
N ARG A 413 1.15 -25.11 -6.02
CA ARG A 413 1.79 -25.85 -7.12
C ARG A 413 3.19 -25.36 -7.42
N TYR A 414 3.39 -24.04 -7.42
CA TYR A 414 4.70 -23.46 -7.63
C TYR A 414 5.71 -23.97 -6.58
N PHE A 415 5.39 -23.91 -5.29
CA PHE A 415 6.30 -24.40 -4.24
C PHE A 415 6.53 -25.90 -4.30
N SER A 416 5.51 -26.69 -4.67
CA SER A 416 5.68 -28.15 -4.84
C SER A 416 6.71 -28.51 -5.91
N GLN A 417 6.93 -27.64 -6.90
CA GLN A 417 7.85 -27.85 -8.01
C GLN A 417 9.16 -27.05 -7.87
N ASN A 418 9.24 -26.12 -6.91
CA ASN A 418 10.41 -25.25 -6.70
C ASN A 418 10.81 -25.20 -5.20
N PRO A 419 11.10 -26.35 -4.55
CA PRO A 419 11.40 -26.40 -3.11
C PRO A 419 12.73 -25.68 -2.75
N ALA A 420 13.60 -25.43 -3.73
CA ALA A 420 14.87 -24.74 -3.53
C ALA A 420 14.74 -23.24 -3.22
N LEU A 421 13.54 -22.66 -3.36
CA LEU A 421 13.24 -21.27 -2.92
C LEU A 421 12.74 -21.22 -1.48
N SER A 422 12.49 -22.38 -0.86
CA SER A 422 12.11 -22.50 0.56
C SER A 422 13.32 -22.46 1.52
N LYS A 423 14.47 -21.89 1.11
CA LYS A 423 15.73 -21.99 1.87
C LYS A 423 15.60 -21.40 3.29
N PRO A 424 16.15 -22.05 4.32
CA PRO A 424 16.18 -21.49 5.66
C PRO A 424 17.09 -20.25 5.71
N ARG A 425 16.69 -19.25 6.50
CA ARG A 425 17.54 -18.11 6.88
C ARG A 425 18.75 -18.70 7.60
N MET A 426 19.96 -18.48 7.09
CA MET A 426 21.16 -18.79 7.87
C MET A 426 21.05 -18.00 9.18
N ALA A 427 21.15 -18.70 10.31
CA ALA A 427 21.23 -18.07 11.61
C ALA A 427 22.34 -17.00 11.55
N GLN A 428 21.96 -15.74 11.75
CA GLN A 428 22.94 -14.72 12.08
C GLN A 428 23.49 -15.12 13.45
N THR A 429 24.75 -15.56 13.45
CA THR A 429 25.55 -15.66 14.67
C THR A 429 25.66 -14.27 15.27
N ASP A 430 25.16 -14.15 16.51
CA ASP A 430 25.33 -13.13 17.56
C ASP A 430 25.87 -11.74 17.18
#